data_AF-A0A833LWQ3-F1
#
_entry.id   AF-A0A833LWQ3-F1
#
_cell.length_a   1.000
_cell.length_b   1.000
_cell.length_c   1.000
_cell.angle_alpha   90.00
_cell.angle_beta   90.00
_cell.angle_gamma   90.00
#
_symmetry.space_group_name_H-M   'P 1'
#
loop_
_entity.id
_entity.type
_entity.pdbx_description
1 polymer ?
#
loop_
_entity_poly.entity_id
_entity_poly.type
_entity_poly.pdbx_seq_one_letter_code
_entity_poly.pdbx_strand_id
1 'polypeptide(L)'
;MFSLNPYIDLYVIFLLLYLWECVVFVRPHQLLFWTGVSGLFTRMQMCSPDSLYEFSKGSVMPASIFPFSYSLAARLPLLSACEQGIIVGSVISLARKRKRKPRVVIPWTAEPDFSDGRIVWNSRSIVSGLSIEELARLKEEWKVLKEANDAGNDAGNDGDSQFSAKRLIAPDEIERIVEKERTVRQKLRPLLLNTILYFLFLFVMLPIFGYSGVFVESLPGILAIFTLFAVAQAVLFFVTARKILQRSRLERFFQALLIFVAPPYALRSAQRLYAAALSDESAVTVGLALLKERERDAMVDCMIRDLKHPIHDEAMIEKANAGRAEQEWLIALESIADRSVGHAATNDTGRICPRCLQLYELNAKECPDCLVRF
;
A
#
# COMPACT_ATOMS: atom_id res chain seq x y z
N MET A 1 26.44 -28.58 14.34
CA MET A 1 27.86 -28.28 14.65
C MET A 1 27.98 -26.75 14.74
N PHE A 2 27.52 -26.15 15.84
CA PHE A 2 27.68 -24.72 16.13
C PHE A 2 28.70 -24.62 17.27
N SER A 3 29.93 -24.29 16.91
CA SER A 3 31.05 -24.05 17.84
C SER A 3 31.87 -22.88 17.28
N LEU A 4 31.23 -21.73 17.20
CA LEU A 4 31.87 -20.44 16.95
C LEU A 4 31.16 -19.45 17.86
N ASN A 5 31.79 -19.12 18.99
CA ASN A 5 31.47 -18.03 19.92
C ASN A 5 29.94 -17.74 20.11
N PRO A 6 29.32 -18.05 21.27
CA PRO A 6 27.87 -17.87 21.49
C PRO A 6 27.36 -16.44 21.21
N TYR A 7 28.26 -15.46 21.22
CA TYR A 7 28.02 -14.10 20.74
C TYR A 7 27.60 -14.04 19.25
N ILE A 8 28.32 -14.73 18.38
CA ILE A 8 28.10 -14.75 16.93
C ILE A 8 26.73 -15.38 16.63
N ASP A 9 26.40 -16.49 17.29
CA ASP A 9 25.09 -17.14 17.12
C ASP A 9 23.95 -16.19 17.52
N LEU A 10 24.08 -15.49 18.66
CA LEU A 10 23.08 -14.52 19.12
C LEU A 10 22.94 -13.33 18.14
N TYR A 11 24.05 -12.80 17.64
CA TYR A 11 24.05 -11.71 16.66
C TYR A 11 23.37 -12.11 15.35
N VAL A 12 23.69 -13.31 14.83
CA VAL A 12 23.08 -13.85 13.61
C VAL A 12 21.57 -14.04 13.81
N ILE A 13 21.13 -14.56 14.96
CA ILE A 13 19.71 -14.67 15.28
C ILE A 13 19.03 -13.29 15.27
N PHE A 14 19.61 -12.28 15.93
CA PHE A 14 19.06 -10.93 15.91
C PHE A 14 19.01 -10.32 14.51
N LEU A 15 20.05 -10.53 13.70
CA LEU A 15 20.11 -10.07 12.32
C LEU A 15 19.03 -10.72 11.46
N LEU A 16 18.84 -12.04 11.57
CA LEU A 16 17.81 -12.77 10.83
C LEU A 16 16.40 -12.34 11.25
N LEU A 17 16.15 -12.19 12.56
CA LEU A 17 14.88 -11.67 13.06
C LEU A 17 14.63 -10.22 12.58
N TYR A 18 15.68 -9.39 12.54
CA TYR A 18 15.56 -8.04 12.00
C TYR A 18 15.26 -8.06 10.50
N LEU A 19 15.97 -8.87 9.72
CA LEU A 19 15.72 -9.03 8.28
C LEU A 19 14.31 -9.54 8.01
N TRP A 20 13.79 -10.46 8.83
CA TRP A 20 12.40 -10.90 8.77
C TRP A 20 11.43 -9.74 9.01
N GLU A 21 11.70 -8.89 10.01
CA GLU A 21 10.93 -7.67 10.27
C GLU A 21 11.10 -6.59 9.18
N CYS A 22 12.12 -6.69 8.32
CA CYS A 22 12.28 -5.86 7.12
C CYS A 22 11.34 -6.29 6.00
N VAL A 23 10.66 -7.43 6.12
CA VAL A 23 9.81 -7.97 5.06
C VAL A 23 8.37 -7.52 5.27
N VAL A 24 7.77 -6.94 4.23
CA VAL A 24 6.37 -6.51 4.22
C VAL A 24 5.57 -7.38 3.26
N PHE A 25 4.45 -7.88 3.77
CA PHE A 25 3.45 -8.56 2.94
C PHE A 25 2.53 -7.52 2.31
N VAL A 26 2.55 -7.44 0.98
CA VAL A 26 1.74 -6.50 0.20
C VAL A 26 0.60 -7.26 -0.47
N ARG A 27 -0.63 -6.85 -0.18
CA ARG A 27 -1.82 -7.50 -0.75
C ARG A 27 -2.01 -7.12 -2.23
N PRO A 28 -2.77 -7.91 -3.01
CA PRO A 28 -2.98 -7.63 -4.43
C PRO A 28 -3.61 -6.27 -4.73
N HIS A 29 -4.40 -5.73 -3.80
CA HIS A 29 -5.09 -4.44 -3.90
C HIS A 29 -4.37 -3.30 -3.18
N GLN A 30 -3.09 -3.48 -2.86
CA GLN A 30 -2.26 -2.47 -2.19
C GLN A 30 -1.06 -2.09 -3.05
N LEU A 31 -0.58 -0.86 -2.87
CA LEU A 31 0.68 -0.38 -3.40
C LEU A 31 1.63 -0.06 -2.26
N LEU A 32 2.89 -0.45 -2.43
CA LEU A 32 3.93 -0.12 -1.47
C LEU A 32 4.61 1.19 -1.87
N PHE A 33 4.53 2.16 -0.98
CA PHE A 33 5.30 3.39 -1.03
C PHE A 33 6.46 3.29 -0.04
N TRP A 34 7.65 3.73 -0.43
CA TRP A 34 8.81 3.73 0.46
C TRP A 34 9.71 4.95 0.22
N THR A 35 10.50 5.34 1.22
CA THR A 35 11.37 6.52 1.15
C THR A 35 12.81 6.22 0.71
N GLY A 36 13.11 4.95 0.42
CA GLY A 36 14.44 4.49 0.00
C GLY A 36 15.45 4.43 1.15
N VAL A 37 16.69 4.84 0.89
CA VAL A 37 17.82 4.79 1.84
C VAL A 37 17.90 6.03 2.72
N SER A 38 17.28 7.16 2.36
CA SER A 38 17.39 8.43 3.09
C SER A 38 16.05 8.96 3.61
N GLY A 39 15.48 8.34 4.65
CA GLY A 39 14.21 8.80 5.25
C GLY A 39 14.20 10.25 5.80
N LEU A 40 15.36 10.92 5.82
CA LEU A 40 15.52 12.31 6.23
C LEU A 40 15.18 13.35 5.13
N PHE A 41 15.28 13.01 3.83
CA PHE A 41 15.22 14.03 2.75
C PHE A 41 14.44 13.66 1.48
N THR A 42 13.92 12.44 1.33
CA THR A 42 13.35 12.00 0.05
C THR A 42 11.82 11.86 0.03
N ARG A 43 11.23 12.37 -1.05
CA ARG A 43 9.89 11.99 -1.54
C ARG A 43 9.83 10.48 -1.76
N MET A 44 8.63 9.92 -1.61
CA MET A 44 8.41 8.49 -1.72
C MET A 44 8.64 7.99 -3.13
N GLN A 45 8.94 6.69 -3.22
CA GLN A 45 8.91 5.93 -4.44
C GLN A 45 7.83 4.85 -4.38
N MET A 46 7.29 4.49 -5.54
CA MET A 46 6.31 3.41 -5.67
C MET A 46 7.00 2.11 -6.08
N CYS A 47 6.74 1.03 -5.36
CA CYS A 47 7.18 -0.31 -5.73
C CYS A 47 5.95 -1.19 -6.00
N SER A 48 5.86 -1.79 -7.20
CA SER A 48 4.82 -2.77 -7.48
C SER A 48 5.23 -4.15 -6.97
N PRO A 49 4.31 -4.94 -6.39
CA PRO A 49 4.51 -6.29 -5.83
C PRO A 49 5.09 -7.38 -6.76
N ASP A 50 5.69 -7.03 -7.88
CA ASP A 50 6.04 -7.95 -8.97
C ASP A 50 7.49 -8.48 -8.89
N SER A 51 8.28 -8.15 -7.86
CA SER A 51 9.75 -8.29 -7.95
C SER A 51 10.38 -9.52 -7.29
N LEU A 52 9.73 -10.23 -6.34
CA LEU A 52 10.43 -11.26 -5.56
C LEU A 52 9.70 -12.60 -5.40
N TYR A 53 8.46 -12.65 -4.87
CA TYR A 53 7.71 -13.91 -4.72
C TYR A 53 6.19 -13.65 -4.74
N GLU A 54 5.48 -14.20 -5.74
CA GLU A 54 4.02 -14.11 -5.86
C GLU A 54 3.34 -15.32 -5.20
N PHE A 55 2.42 -15.05 -4.28
CA PHE A 55 1.44 -16.02 -3.80
C PHE A 55 0.04 -15.61 -4.30
N SER A 56 -0.89 -16.55 -4.36
CA SER A 56 -2.30 -16.28 -4.71
C SER A 56 -3.00 -15.25 -3.80
N LYS A 57 -2.41 -14.95 -2.63
CA LYS A 57 -2.93 -14.02 -1.62
C LYS A 57 -2.17 -12.69 -1.51
N GLY A 58 -1.07 -12.50 -2.25
CA GLY A 58 -0.22 -11.30 -2.15
C GLY A 58 1.25 -11.58 -2.44
N SER A 59 2.08 -10.55 -2.33
CA SER A 59 3.52 -10.66 -2.57
C SER A 59 4.31 -10.22 -1.35
N VAL A 60 5.50 -10.82 -1.21
CA VAL A 60 6.43 -10.48 -0.15
C VAL A 60 7.48 -9.52 -0.71
N MET A 61 7.65 -8.36 -0.06
CA MET A 61 8.57 -7.33 -0.51
C MET A 61 9.50 -6.89 0.62
N PRO A 62 10.79 -6.64 0.37
CA PRO A 62 11.65 -5.99 1.34
C PRO A 62 11.17 -4.55 1.50
N ALA A 63 10.76 -4.19 2.72
CA ALA A 63 10.83 -2.79 3.13
C ALA A 63 12.30 -2.36 3.20
N SER A 64 12.51 -1.05 3.34
CA SER A 64 13.85 -0.49 3.49
C SER A 64 14.59 -1.21 4.62
N ILE A 65 15.80 -1.68 4.36
CA ILE A 65 16.63 -2.38 5.38
C ILE A 65 16.97 -1.43 6.53
N PHE A 66 17.00 -0.12 6.29
CA PHE A 66 17.32 0.85 7.31
C PHE A 66 16.11 1.21 8.18
N PRO A 67 16.29 1.36 9.51
CA PRO A 67 15.19 1.62 10.44
C PRO A 67 14.75 3.10 10.46
N PHE A 68 15.53 3.97 9.81
CA PHE A 68 15.12 5.33 9.45
C PHE A 68 14.29 5.36 8.14
N SER A 69 13.98 4.17 7.63
CA SER A 69 13.01 3.81 6.61
C SER A 69 11.55 4.21 6.88
N TYR A 70 10.87 4.95 6.02
CA TYR A 70 9.40 4.90 6.00
C TYR A 70 8.90 4.06 4.82
N SER A 71 7.97 3.15 5.10
CA SER A 71 7.18 2.46 4.10
C SER A 71 5.70 2.49 4.48
N LEU A 72 4.84 2.50 3.47
CA LEU A 72 3.39 2.54 3.59
C LEU A 72 2.78 1.65 2.52
N ALA A 73 1.96 0.68 2.92
CA ALA A 73 1.10 -0.04 2.00
C ALA A 73 -0.26 0.66 1.98
N ALA A 74 -0.56 1.40 0.91
CA ALA A 74 -1.84 2.09 0.75
C ALA A 74 -2.75 1.31 -0.21
N ARG A 75 -4.06 1.45 -0.06
CA ARG A 75 -5.05 0.65 -0.78
C ARG A 75 -5.45 1.30 -2.10
N LEU A 76 -5.60 0.50 -3.13
CA LEU A 76 -6.25 0.93 -4.36
C LEU A 76 -7.78 1.01 -4.15
N PRO A 77 -8.47 1.95 -4.81
CA PRO A 77 -9.93 1.96 -4.82
C PRO A 77 -10.44 0.67 -5.47
N LEU A 78 -11.34 -0.03 -4.78
CA LEU A 78 -11.87 -1.34 -5.17
C LEU A 78 -13.34 -1.32 -5.59
N LEU A 79 -14.06 -0.27 -5.22
CA LEU A 79 -15.48 -0.07 -5.53
C LEU A 79 -15.62 1.23 -6.32
N SER A 80 -16.46 1.22 -7.34
CA SER A 80 -16.89 2.41 -8.06
C SER A 80 -18.34 2.23 -8.51
N ALA A 81 -19.17 3.25 -8.39
CA ALA A 81 -20.57 3.19 -8.82
C ALA A 81 -20.70 3.37 -10.34
N CYS A 82 -21.71 2.73 -10.94
CA CYS A 82 -22.20 2.98 -12.29
C CYS A 82 -23.73 2.84 -12.31
N GLU A 83 -24.40 3.24 -13.39
CA GLU A 83 -25.89 3.26 -13.44
C GLU A 83 -26.55 1.90 -13.14
N GLN A 84 -25.91 0.80 -13.54
CA GLN A 84 -26.48 -0.55 -13.41
C GLN A 84 -26.07 -1.26 -12.12
N GLY A 85 -25.02 -0.80 -11.44
CA GLY A 85 -24.48 -1.45 -10.26
C GLY A 85 -23.16 -0.89 -9.77
N ILE A 86 -22.45 -1.68 -8.98
CA ILE A 86 -21.13 -1.32 -8.45
C ILE A 86 -20.07 -2.15 -9.20
N ILE A 87 -19.09 -1.45 -9.77
CA ILE A 87 -17.87 -2.04 -10.30
C ILE A 87 -17.02 -2.50 -9.11
N VAL A 88 -16.75 -3.80 -9.06
CA VAL A 88 -15.90 -4.42 -8.05
C VAL A 88 -14.59 -4.90 -8.67
N GLY A 89 -13.49 -4.47 -8.06
CA GLY A 89 -12.13 -4.65 -8.55
C GLY A 89 -11.46 -3.31 -8.79
N SER A 90 -10.12 -3.28 -8.73
CA SER A 90 -9.44 -2.00 -8.89
C SER A 90 -9.64 -1.43 -10.29
N VAL A 91 -10.12 -0.19 -10.35
CA VAL A 91 -10.25 0.60 -11.59
C VAL A 91 -8.87 0.90 -12.18
N ILE A 92 -7.79 0.75 -11.40
CA ILE A 92 -6.43 1.16 -11.73
C ILE A 92 -5.47 -0.02 -11.59
N SER A 93 -4.67 -0.30 -12.62
CA SER A 93 -3.76 -1.45 -12.64
C SER A 93 -2.30 -1.01 -12.77
N LEU A 94 -1.77 -0.47 -11.66
CA LEU A 94 -0.42 0.09 -11.59
C LEU A 94 0.73 -0.94 -11.70
N ALA A 95 0.44 -2.23 -11.89
CA ALA A 95 1.43 -3.31 -11.97
C ALA A 95 1.56 -3.87 -13.40
N ARG A 96 2.75 -3.76 -14.01
CA ARG A 96 3.02 -4.01 -15.44
C ARG A 96 2.87 -5.47 -15.90
N LYS A 97 2.72 -6.46 -15.01
CA LYS A 97 2.87 -7.89 -15.38
C LYS A 97 1.84 -8.90 -14.84
N ARG A 98 0.78 -8.47 -14.16
CA ARG A 98 -0.18 -9.45 -13.59
C ARG A 98 -1.08 -10.08 -14.65
N LYS A 99 -1.35 -11.38 -14.51
CA LYS A 99 -2.61 -11.99 -14.95
C LYS A 99 -3.74 -11.31 -14.20
N ARG A 100 -4.29 -10.26 -14.81
CA ARG A 100 -5.25 -9.33 -14.20
C ARG A 100 -6.60 -10.04 -14.08
N LYS A 101 -7.20 -10.00 -12.89
CA LYS A 101 -8.60 -10.39 -12.76
C LYS A 101 -9.46 -9.35 -13.49
N PRO A 102 -10.41 -9.79 -14.31
CA PRO A 102 -11.33 -8.86 -14.97
C PRO A 102 -12.15 -8.10 -13.93
N ARG A 103 -12.50 -6.85 -14.24
CA ARG A 103 -13.45 -6.07 -13.45
C ARG A 103 -14.82 -6.74 -13.55
N VAL A 104 -15.59 -6.71 -12.47
CA VAL A 104 -16.95 -7.30 -12.42
C VAL A 104 -17.93 -6.21 -12.02
N VAL A 105 -19.03 -6.07 -12.77
CA VAL A 105 -20.14 -5.20 -12.38
C VAL A 105 -21.14 -6.05 -11.61
N ILE A 106 -21.39 -5.68 -10.36
CA ILE A 106 -22.43 -6.30 -9.54
C ILE A 106 -23.65 -5.40 -9.58
N PRO A 107 -24.83 -5.85 -10.09
CA PRO A 107 -26.02 -5.02 -10.18
C PRO A 107 -26.46 -4.44 -8.83
N TRP A 108 -27.10 -3.26 -8.83
CA TRP A 108 -27.66 -2.65 -7.60
C TRP A 108 -28.66 -3.55 -6.87
N THR A 109 -29.37 -4.38 -7.64
CA THR A 109 -30.34 -5.36 -7.16
C THR A 109 -29.69 -6.59 -6.52
N ALA A 110 -28.40 -6.81 -6.76
CA ALA A 110 -27.70 -7.96 -6.21
C ALA A 110 -27.13 -7.67 -4.81
N GLU A 111 -27.06 -8.72 -3.99
CA GLU A 111 -26.42 -8.68 -2.68
C GLU A 111 -25.20 -9.59 -2.69
N PRO A 112 -23.99 -9.02 -2.80
CA PRO A 112 -22.77 -9.81 -2.67
C PRO A 112 -22.55 -10.20 -1.21
N ASP A 113 -21.98 -11.39 -1.01
CA ASP A 113 -21.58 -11.86 0.30
C ASP A 113 -20.19 -11.31 0.66
N PHE A 114 -20.11 -10.72 1.84
CA PHE A 114 -18.90 -10.19 2.45
C PHE A 114 -18.50 -11.10 3.61
N SER A 115 -17.86 -12.22 3.28
CA SER A 115 -17.44 -13.25 4.25
C SER A 115 -15.99 -13.68 4.00
N ASP A 116 -15.33 -14.16 5.06
CA ASP A 116 -13.99 -14.78 5.01
C ASP A 116 -12.88 -13.98 4.30
N GLY A 117 -12.93 -12.65 4.40
CA GLY A 117 -11.96 -11.77 3.74
C GLY A 117 -12.07 -11.77 2.21
N ARG A 118 -13.28 -12.03 1.69
CA ARG A 118 -13.60 -12.07 0.26
C ARG A 118 -14.91 -11.35 -0.02
N ILE A 119 -15.04 -10.89 -1.25
CA ILE A 119 -16.30 -10.46 -1.84
C ILE A 119 -16.73 -11.56 -2.81
N VAL A 120 -17.87 -12.19 -2.54
CA VAL A 120 -18.40 -13.33 -3.30
C VAL A 120 -19.72 -12.95 -3.94
N TRP A 121 -19.85 -13.22 -5.24
CA TRP A 121 -21.09 -13.03 -5.97
C TRP A 121 -21.23 -14.12 -7.05
N ASN A 122 -22.44 -14.63 -7.26
CA ASN A 122 -22.70 -15.76 -8.17
C ASN A 122 -21.75 -16.95 -7.95
N SER A 123 -21.52 -17.31 -6.68
CA SER A 123 -20.59 -18.38 -6.27
C SER A 123 -19.13 -18.21 -6.71
N ARG A 124 -18.73 -17.00 -7.15
CA ARG A 124 -17.36 -16.67 -7.55
C ARG A 124 -16.76 -15.63 -6.59
N SER A 125 -15.50 -15.83 -6.22
CA SER A 125 -14.75 -14.84 -5.45
C SER A 125 -14.18 -13.76 -6.38
N ILE A 126 -14.77 -12.57 -6.30
CA ILE A 126 -14.37 -11.40 -7.10
C ILE A 126 -13.10 -10.81 -6.52
N VAL A 127 -13.15 -10.42 -5.25
CA VAL A 127 -12.01 -9.90 -4.48
C VAL A 127 -11.68 -10.89 -3.37
N SER A 128 -10.39 -11.08 -3.12
CA SER A 128 -9.89 -12.01 -2.11
C SER A 128 -8.68 -11.45 -1.38
N GLY A 129 -8.50 -11.87 -0.13
CA GLY A 129 -7.33 -11.51 0.68
C GLY A 129 -7.49 -10.19 1.44
N LEU A 130 -8.73 -9.79 1.74
CA LEU A 130 -9.05 -8.63 2.57
C LEU A 130 -8.94 -8.98 4.05
N SER A 131 -8.49 -8.06 4.90
CA SER A 131 -8.65 -8.21 6.36
C SER A 131 -10.09 -7.99 6.80
N ILE A 132 -10.43 -8.45 8.02
CA ILE A 132 -11.76 -8.25 8.61
C ILE A 132 -12.15 -6.77 8.63
N GLU A 133 -11.22 -5.90 9.04
CA GLU A 133 -11.42 -4.44 9.05
C GLU A 133 -11.63 -3.86 7.64
N GLU A 134 -10.95 -4.40 6.63
CA GLU A 134 -11.11 -3.98 5.23
C GLU A 134 -12.47 -4.37 4.70
N LEU A 135 -12.87 -5.60 4.97
CA LEU A 135 -14.15 -6.15 4.55
C LEU A 135 -15.31 -5.39 5.18
N ALA A 136 -15.21 -5.06 6.47
CA ALA A 136 -16.20 -4.26 7.18
C ALA A 136 -16.34 -2.86 6.58
N ARG A 137 -15.23 -2.21 6.24
CA ARG A 137 -15.24 -0.89 5.57
C ARG A 137 -15.82 -0.95 4.17
N LEU A 138 -15.39 -1.93 3.36
CA LEU A 138 -15.93 -2.10 2.00
C LEU A 138 -17.44 -2.41 2.02
N LYS A 139 -17.91 -3.13 3.04
CA LYS A 139 -19.34 -3.37 3.25
C LYS A 139 -20.09 -2.07 3.59
N GLU A 140 -19.49 -1.19 4.40
CA GLU A 140 -20.06 0.12 4.69
C GLU A 140 -20.05 1.02 3.46
N GLU A 141 -18.94 1.08 2.71
CA GLU A 141 -18.83 1.81 1.45
C GLU A 141 -19.87 1.32 0.43
N TRP A 142 -20.06 0.01 0.31
CA TRP A 142 -21.11 -0.60 -0.51
C TRP A 142 -22.51 -0.10 -0.11
N LYS A 143 -22.79 -0.08 1.20
CA LYS A 143 -24.08 0.38 1.74
C LYS A 143 -24.33 1.83 1.42
N VAL A 144 -23.33 2.69 1.64
CA VAL A 144 -23.40 4.13 1.31
C VAL A 144 -23.66 4.34 -0.19
N LEU A 145 -22.98 3.59 -1.05
CA LEU A 145 -23.19 3.68 -2.50
C LEU A 145 -24.60 3.25 -2.90
N LYS A 146 -25.13 2.18 -2.28
CA LYS A 146 -26.49 1.70 -2.56
C LYS A 146 -27.54 2.70 -2.09
N GLU A 147 -27.41 3.23 -0.88
CA GLU A 147 -28.30 4.27 -0.33
C GLU A 147 -28.29 5.55 -1.17
N ALA A 148 -27.11 5.98 -1.65
CA ALA A 148 -26.98 7.14 -2.51
C ALA A 148 -27.67 6.93 -3.87
N ASN A 149 -27.55 5.73 -4.46
CA ASN A 149 -28.24 5.38 -5.70
C ASN A 149 -29.76 5.36 -5.53
N ASP A 150 -30.24 4.76 -4.44
CA ASP A 150 -31.67 4.69 -4.14
C ASP A 150 -32.27 6.11 -3.96
N ALA A 151 -31.56 7.00 -3.26
CA ALA A 151 -31.96 8.40 -3.10
C ALA A 151 -31.91 9.22 -4.40
N GLY A 152 -30.95 8.94 -5.29
CA GLY A 152 -30.82 9.60 -6.60
C GLY A 152 -31.96 9.24 -7.56
N ASN A 153 -32.39 7.98 -7.55
CA ASN A 153 -33.52 7.50 -8.35
C ASN A 153 -34.85 8.15 -7.93
N ASP A 154 -35.02 8.45 -6.64
CA ASP A 154 -36.22 9.13 -6.13
C ASP A 154 -36.26 10.64 -6.47
N ALA A 155 -35.09 11.27 -6.64
CA ALA A 155 -34.98 12.72 -6.84
C ALA A 155 -34.87 13.15 -8.33
N GLY A 156 -34.77 12.21 -9.28
CA GLY A 156 -34.57 12.50 -10.70
C GLY A 156 -33.31 13.34 -10.99
N ASN A 157 -32.38 13.38 -10.03
CA ASN A 157 -31.24 14.28 -10.02
C ASN A 157 -29.97 13.46 -10.27
N ASP A 158 -29.37 13.66 -11.43
CA ASP A 158 -28.17 12.98 -11.92
C ASP A 158 -26.88 13.51 -11.24
N GLY A 159 -26.99 13.89 -9.96
CA GLY A 159 -26.09 14.82 -9.29
C GLY A 159 -25.12 14.14 -8.31
N ASP A 160 -23.86 14.07 -8.72
CA ASP A 160 -22.66 13.80 -7.91
C ASP A 160 -22.77 12.63 -6.91
N SER A 161 -22.44 11.44 -7.40
CA SER A 161 -22.19 10.30 -6.50
C SER A 161 -21.17 10.69 -5.43
N GLN A 162 -21.45 10.32 -4.17
CA GLN A 162 -20.67 10.70 -2.99
C GLN A 162 -19.19 10.27 -3.03
N PHE A 163 -18.85 9.40 -3.99
CA PHE A 163 -17.54 8.79 -4.27
C PHE A 163 -17.05 9.04 -5.71
N SER A 164 -17.38 10.20 -6.30
CA SER A 164 -16.78 10.58 -7.58
C SER A 164 -15.25 10.57 -7.48
N ALA A 165 -14.57 10.11 -8.54
CA ALA A 165 -13.11 10.17 -8.68
C ALA A 165 -12.56 11.58 -8.40
N LYS A 166 -13.36 12.61 -8.69
CA LYS A 166 -13.05 14.01 -8.39
C LYS A 166 -12.82 14.28 -6.90
N ARG A 167 -13.54 13.59 -6.00
CA ARG A 167 -13.39 13.78 -4.55
C ARG A 167 -12.06 13.19 -4.07
N LEU A 168 -11.76 11.95 -4.47
CA LEU A 168 -10.51 11.24 -4.12
C LEU A 168 -9.23 11.92 -4.64
N ILE A 169 -9.37 12.79 -5.63
CA ILE A 169 -8.26 13.52 -6.26
C ILE A 169 -8.39 15.04 -6.06
N ALA A 170 -9.27 15.47 -5.15
CA ALA A 170 -9.48 16.88 -4.91
C ALA A 170 -8.18 17.52 -4.33
N PRO A 171 -7.79 18.73 -4.79
CA PRO A 171 -6.55 19.37 -4.35
C PRO A 171 -6.45 19.53 -2.83
N ASP A 172 -7.58 19.78 -2.16
CA ASP A 172 -7.69 19.90 -0.71
C ASP A 172 -7.41 18.58 0.02
N GLU A 173 -7.79 17.43 -0.56
CA GLU A 173 -7.42 16.11 -0.01
C GLU A 173 -5.93 15.85 -0.14
N ILE A 174 -5.32 16.24 -1.27
CA ILE A 174 -3.87 16.10 -1.49
C ILE A 174 -3.09 16.94 -0.46
N GLU A 175 -3.47 18.22 -0.28
CA GLU A 175 -2.86 19.10 0.72
C GLU A 175 -3.03 18.57 2.14
N ARG A 176 -4.21 18.05 2.49
CA ARG A 176 -4.48 17.42 3.78
C ARG A 176 -3.55 16.23 4.04
N ILE A 177 -3.31 15.38 3.05
CA ILE A 177 -2.39 14.25 3.20
C ILE A 177 -0.96 14.73 3.39
N VAL A 178 -0.51 15.75 2.65
CA VAL A 178 0.83 16.34 2.81
C VAL A 178 1.00 16.93 4.22
N GLU A 179 0.01 17.65 4.73
CA GLU A 179 0.05 18.24 6.08
C GLU A 179 0.00 17.17 7.18
N LYS A 180 -0.85 16.16 7.02
CA LYS A 180 -0.94 15.00 7.91
C LYS A 180 0.39 14.27 7.97
N GLU A 181 1.01 14.03 6.82
CA GLU A 181 2.32 13.37 6.71
C GLU A 181 3.41 14.16 7.45
N ARG A 182 3.49 15.48 7.22
CA ARG A 182 4.46 16.35 7.91
C ARG A 182 4.28 16.31 9.42
N THR A 183 3.04 16.41 9.87
CA THR A 183 2.69 16.37 11.30
C THR A 183 3.08 15.04 11.93
N VAL A 184 2.80 13.93 11.24
CA VAL A 184 3.17 12.57 11.67
C VAL A 184 4.69 12.43 11.75
N ARG A 185 5.44 12.83 10.72
CA ARG A 185 6.91 12.79 10.73
C ARG A 185 7.50 13.61 11.86
N GLN A 186 7.01 14.82 12.09
CA GLN A 186 7.48 15.68 13.18
C GLN A 186 7.28 15.01 14.54
N LYS A 187 6.10 14.42 14.79
CA LYS A 187 5.81 13.68 16.02
C LYS A 187 6.66 12.41 16.16
N LEU A 188 7.08 11.79 15.06
CA LEU A 188 7.90 10.58 15.06
C LEU A 188 9.41 10.84 15.21
N ARG A 189 9.91 12.07 15.01
CA ARG A 189 11.35 12.41 15.13
C ARG A 189 12.03 11.90 16.41
N PRO A 190 11.50 12.11 17.63
CA PRO A 190 12.17 11.64 18.84
C PRO A 190 12.27 10.11 18.89
N LEU A 191 11.22 9.42 18.44
CA LEU A 191 11.20 7.96 18.33
C LEU A 191 12.22 7.47 17.30
N LEU A 192 12.30 8.13 16.14
CA LEU A 192 13.25 7.82 15.07
C LEU A 192 14.70 7.99 15.54
N LEU A 193 15.00 9.07 16.28
CA LEU A 193 16.32 9.31 16.82
C LEU A 193 16.74 8.19 17.78
N ASN A 194 15.84 7.80 18.71
CA ASN A 194 16.10 6.69 19.62
C ASN A 194 16.24 5.36 18.87
N THR A 195 15.44 5.12 17.82
CA THR A 195 15.59 3.97 16.92
C THR A 195 16.97 3.91 16.26
N ILE A 196 17.48 5.05 15.75
CA ILE A 196 18.81 5.10 15.10
C ILE A 196 19.90 4.79 16.12
N LEU A 197 19.86 5.41 17.29
CA LEU A 197 20.82 5.15 18.36
C LEU A 197 20.78 3.67 18.81
N TYR A 198 19.58 3.12 18.97
CA TYR A 198 19.40 1.73 19.36
C TYR A 198 19.88 0.76 18.28
N PHE A 199 19.66 1.08 17.00
CA PHE A 199 20.19 0.33 15.87
C PHE A 199 21.72 0.32 15.87
N LEU A 200 22.35 1.49 16.02
CA LEU A 200 23.80 1.60 16.10
C LEU A 200 24.36 0.84 17.30
N PHE A 201 23.68 0.89 18.45
CA PHE A 201 24.05 0.10 19.61
C PHE A 201 24.03 -1.40 19.31
N LEU A 202 22.94 -1.93 18.74
CA LEU A 202 22.77 -3.37 18.49
C LEU A 202 23.63 -3.91 17.34
N PHE A 203 23.78 -3.14 16.25
CA PHE A 203 24.41 -3.63 15.02
C PHE A 203 25.82 -3.10 14.78
N VAL A 204 26.28 -2.11 15.55
CA VAL A 204 27.64 -1.57 15.44
C VAL A 204 28.41 -1.75 16.75
N MET A 205 27.91 -1.21 17.86
CA MET A 205 28.63 -1.25 19.14
C MET A 205 28.69 -2.66 19.73
N LEU A 206 27.56 -3.39 19.74
CA LEU A 206 27.50 -4.74 20.31
C LEU A 206 28.48 -5.70 19.60
N PRO A 207 28.60 -5.73 18.25
CA PRO A 207 29.66 -6.46 17.55
C PRO A 207 31.07 -6.08 17.98
N ILE A 208 31.36 -4.79 18.12
CA ILE A 208 32.69 -4.32 18.54
C ILE A 208 33.05 -4.88 19.92
N PHE A 209 32.11 -4.86 20.88
CA PHE A 209 32.32 -5.47 22.20
C PHE A 209 32.45 -7.00 22.16
N GLY A 210 31.72 -7.67 21.26
CA GLY A 210 31.82 -9.11 21.04
C GLY A 210 33.18 -9.53 20.49
N TYR A 211 33.72 -8.79 19.52
CA TYR A 211 35.03 -9.06 18.90
C TYR A 211 36.22 -8.66 19.77
N SER A 212 36.08 -7.64 20.63
CA SER A 212 37.16 -7.20 21.52
C SER A 212 37.40 -8.14 22.71
N GLY A 213 36.54 -9.14 22.93
CA GLY A 213 36.64 -10.08 24.04
C GLY A 213 36.14 -9.54 25.39
N VAL A 214 35.78 -8.26 25.46
CA VAL A 214 35.35 -7.56 26.70
C VAL A 214 33.84 -7.75 26.97
N PHE A 215 33.12 -8.50 26.13
CA PHE A 215 31.68 -8.68 26.21
C PHE A 215 31.20 -9.21 27.57
N VAL A 216 31.90 -10.22 28.14
CA VAL A 216 31.50 -10.85 29.40
C VAL A 216 31.72 -9.91 30.59
N GLU A 217 32.84 -9.20 30.61
CA GLU A 217 33.18 -8.25 31.68
C GLU A 217 32.24 -7.03 31.69
N SER A 218 31.83 -6.58 30.51
CA SER A 218 30.93 -5.44 30.34
C SER A 218 29.44 -5.81 30.32
N LEU A 219 29.09 -7.09 30.51
CA LEU A 219 27.72 -7.59 30.36
C LEU A 219 26.68 -6.81 31.18
N PRO A 220 26.91 -6.49 32.47
CA PRO A 220 25.93 -5.72 33.26
C PRO A 220 25.68 -4.33 32.68
N GLY A 221 26.73 -3.65 32.20
CA GLY A 221 26.63 -2.33 31.58
C GLY A 221 25.91 -2.38 30.23
N ILE A 222 26.24 -3.39 29.40
CA ILE A 222 25.57 -3.63 28.11
C ILE A 222 24.07 -3.87 28.32
N LEU A 223 23.70 -4.72 29.29
CA LEU A 223 22.31 -5.01 29.64
C LEU A 223 21.58 -3.77 30.19
N ALA A 224 22.25 -2.94 30.99
CA ALA A 224 21.67 -1.70 31.49
C ALA A 224 21.36 -0.72 30.35
N ILE A 225 22.32 -0.52 29.42
CA ILE A 225 22.14 0.36 28.24
C ILE A 225 21.04 -0.20 27.32
N PHE A 226 21.05 -1.51 27.07
CA PHE A 226 20.02 -2.18 26.28
C PHE A 226 18.63 -1.96 26.88
N THR A 227 18.48 -2.16 28.19
CA THR A 227 17.22 -1.98 28.90
C THR A 227 16.78 -0.51 28.86
N LEU A 228 17.71 0.43 29.03
CA LEU A 228 17.43 1.86 28.91
C LEU A 228 16.86 2.21 27.53
N PHE A 229 17.49 1.74 26.45
CA PHE A 229 16.97 1.96 25.10
C PHE A 229 15.60 1.29 24.88
N ALA A 230 15.40 0.06 25.36
CA ALA A 230 14.14 -0.66 25.23
C ALA A 230 12.99 0.05 25.97
N VAL A 231 13.22 0.49 27.22
CA VAL A 231 12.24 1.27 27.99
C VAL A 231 11.94 2.60 27.31
N ALA A 232 12.99 3.35 26.93
CA ALA A 232 12.82 4.64 26.25
C ALA A 232 12.01 4.47 24.96
N GLN A 233 12.30 3.42 24.17
CA GLN A 233 11.60 3.12 22.93
C GLN A 233 10.12 2.79 23.17
N ALA A 234 9.81 1.96 24.17
CA ALA A 234 8.44 1.59 24.52
C ALA A 234 7.63 2.80 25.01
N VAL A 235 8.23 3.65 25.85
CA VAL A 235 7.60 4.88 26.37
C VAL A 235 7.35 5.88 25.23
N LEU A 236 8.37 6.16 24.42
CA LEU A 236 8.25 7.07 23.28
C LEU A 236 7.20 6.57 22.28
N PHE A 237 7.15 5.27 22.00
CA PHE A 237 6.12 4.67 21.17
C PHE A 237 4.73 4.88 21.77
N PHE A 238 4.53 4.56 23.04
CA PHE A 238 3.23 4.67 23.69
C PHE A 238 2.69 6.12 23.67
N VAL A 239 3.55 7.09 24.00
CA VAL A 239 3.21 8.52 23.98
C VAL A 239 2.88 8.98 22.57
N THR A 240 3.67 8.56 21.57
CA THR A 240 3.47 8.97 20.18
C THR A 240 2.23 8.31 19.56
N ALA A 241 2.03 7.01 19.82
CA ALA A 241 0.84 6.26 19.41
C ALA A 241 -0.44 6.91 19.96
N ARG A 242 -0.43 7.39 21.20
CA ARG A 242 -1.58 8.12 21.79
C ARG A 242 -1.91 9.42 21.05
N LYS A 243 -0.93 10.07 20.43
CA LYS A 243 -1.10 11.35 19.70
C LYS A 243 -1.48 11.18 18.22
N ILE A 244 -1.32 9.98 17.67
CA ILE A 244 -1.46 9.70 16.24
C ILE A 244 -2.60 8.72 15.96
N LEU A 245 -2.75 7.68 16.79
CA LEU A 245 -3.70 6.60 16.57
C LEU A 245 -4.87 6.68 17.54
N GLN A 246 -6.10 6.58 17.02
CA GLN A 246 -7.32 6.38 17.80
C GLN A 246 -7.55 4.90 18.16
N ARG A 247 -6.51 4.19 18.60
CA ARG A 247 -6.61 2.78 19.02
C ARG A 247 -7.02 2.65 20.48
N SER A 248 -7.51 1.47 20.87
CA SER A 248 -7.81 1.17 22.28
C SER A 248 -6.56 1.32 23.15
N ARG A 249 -6.72 1.63 24.44
CA ARG A 249 -5.58 1.79 25.37
C ARG A 249 -4.83 0.47 25.55
N LEU A 250 -5.57 -0.65 25.54
CA LEU A 250 -5.01 -2.00 25.69
C LEU A 250 -4.13 -2.39 24.51
N GLU A 251 -4.58 -2.17 23.26
CA GLU A 251 -3.75 -2.45 22.07
C GLU A 251 -2.43 -1.69 22.09
N ARG A 252 -2.48 -0.40 22.46
CA ARG A 252 -1.27 0.43 22.57
C ARG A 252 -0.31 -0.10 23.63
N PHE A 253 -0.83 -0.60 24.76
CA PHE A 253 -0.02 -1.19 25.81
C PHE A 253 0.62 -2.51 25.37
N PHE A 254 -0.14 -3.43 24.77
CA PHE A 254 0.41 -4.69 24.26
C PHE A 254 1.47 -4.47 23.17
N GLN A 255 1.28 -3.49 22.28
CA GLN A 255 2.29 -3.13 21.29
C GLN A 255 3.55 -2.52 21.93
N ALA A 256 3.41 -1.70 22.96
CA ALA A 256 4.56 -1.18 23.71
C ALA A 256 5.31 -2.29 24.46
N LEU A 257 4.59 -3.27 25.01
CA LEU A 257 5.19 -4.45 25.64
C LEU A 257 5.97 -5.30 24.63
N LEU A 258 5.41 -5.52 23.44
CA LEU A 258 6.12 -6.21 22.35
C LEU A 258 7.39 -5.46 21.92
N ILE A 259 7.33 -4.12 21.84
CA ILE A 259 8.50 -3.27 21.57
C ILE A 259 9.57 -3.41 22.65
N PHE A 260 9.16 -3.52 23.91
CA PHE A 260 10.10 -3.70 25.01
C PHE A 260 10.81 -5.06 24.95
N VAL A 261 10.06 -6.13 24.67
CA VAL A 261 10.57 -7.51 24.70
C VAL A 261 11.35 -7.88 23.43
N ALA A 262 10.96 -7.36 22.26
CA ALA A 262 11.53 -7.75 20.97
C ALA A 262 12.30 -6.60 20.30
N PRO A 263 13.63 -6.56 20.38
CA PRO A 263 14.45 -5.52 19.75
C PRO A 263 14.24 -5.33 18.24
N PRO A 264 14.13 -6.40 17.42
CA PRO A 264 13.81 -6.27 16.00
C PRO A 264 12.51 -5.50 15.76
N TYR A 265 11.49 -5.79 16.56
CA TYR A 265 10.19 -5.13 16.51
C TYR A 265 10.31 -3.65 16.94
N ALA A 266 11.11 -3.37 17.97
CA ALA A 266 11.38 -2.05 18.50
C ALA A 266 12.03 -1.11 17.47
N LEU A 267 12.95 -1.63 16.66
CA LEU A 267 13.64 -0.89 15.61
C LEU A 267 12.72 -0.49 14.45
N ARG A 268 11.56 -1.15 14.30
CA ARG A 268 10.55 -0.87 13.27
C ARG A 268 9.35 -0.07 13.78
N SER A 269 9.36 0.32 15.06
CA SER A 269 8.20 0.95 15.71
C SER A 269 7.77 2.27 15.04
N ALA A 270 8.72 3.11 14.61
CA ALA A 270 8.46 4.37 13.93
C ALA A 270 7.79 4.16 12.56
N GLN A 271 8.29 3.19 11.78
CA GLN A 271 7.70 2.80 10.50
C GLN A 271 6.29 2.22 10.68
N ARG A 272 6.07 1.41 11.72
CA ARG A 272 4.74 0.84 12.02
C ARG A 272 3.72 1.94 12.37
N LEU A 273 4.12 2.93 13.19
CA LEU A 273 3.26 4.07 13.48
C LEU A 273 2.99 4.93 12.26
N TYR A 274 4.03 5.16 11.44
CA TYR A 274 3.90 5.89 10.18
C TYR A 274 2.89 5.21 9.25
N ALA A 275 3.04 3.90 9.02
CA ALA A 275 2.16 3.11 8.18
C ALA A 275 0.71 3.11 8.71
N ALA A 276 0.53 2.96 10.03
CA ALA A 276 -0.79 2.97 10.66
C ALA A 276 -1.47 4.35 10.62
N ALA A 277 -0.71 5.45 10.57
CA ALA A 277 -1.28 6.79 10.50
C ALA A 277 -1.90 7.12 9.12
N LEU A 278 -1.38 6.47 8.07
CA LEU A 278 -1.75 6.70 6.67
C LEU A 278 -2.41 5.48 6.02
N SER A 279 -2.69 4.42 6.77
CA SER A 279 -3.26 3.16 6.25
C SER A 279 -4.66 3.31 5.65
N ASP A 280 -5.36 4.36 6.06
CA ASP A 280 -6.74 4.63 5.68
C ASP A 280 -6.85 5.49 4.42
N GLU A 281 -5.72 6.01 3.93
CA GLU A 281 -5.66 6.86 2.75
C GLU A 281 -5.62 6.02 1.47
N SER A 282 -6.24 6.53 0.40
CA SER A 282 -6.17 5.93 -0.93
C SER A 282 -4.75 5.99 -1.49
N ALA A 283 -4.30 4.90 -2.10
CA ALA A 283 -3.01 4.82 -2.78
C ALA A 283 -2.87 5.87 -3.90
N VAL A 284 -3.97 6.28 -4.53
CA VAL A 284 -3.96 7.32 -5.56
C VAL A 284 -3.60 8.67 -4.95
N THR A 285 -4.33 9.09 -3.92
CA THR A 285 -4.13 10.39 -3.26
C THR A 285 -2.77 10.45 -2.57
N VAL A 286 -2.36 9.36 -1.91
CA VAL A 286 -1.01 9.19 -1.36
C VAL A 286 0.06 9.31 -2.45
N GLY A 287 -0.16 8.68 -3.60
CA GLY A 287 0.77 8.72 -4.72
C GLY A 287 0.90 10.13 -5.30
N LEU A 288 -0.22 10.83 -5.49
CA LEU A 288 -0.24 12.22 -5.98
C LEU A 288 0.43 13.19 -4.99
N ALA A 289 0.23 12.99 -3.69
CA ALA A 289 0.78 13.82 -2.64
C ALA A 289 2.29 13.60 -2.40
N LEU A 290 2.74 12.34 -2.36
CA LEU A 290 4.04 11.98 -1.79
C LEU A 290 5.10 11.53 -2.80
N LEU A 291 4.72 11.16 -4.03
CA LEU A 291 5.68 10.71 -5.04
C LEU A 291 6.52 11.86 -5.62
N LYS A 292 7.70 11.50 -6.13
CA LYS A 292 8.47 12.38 -7.02
C LYS A 292 7.67 12.63 -8.30
N GLU A 293 7.80 13.83 -8.86
CA GLU A 293 7.11 14.25 -10.09
C GLU A 293 7.18 13.20 -11.20
N ARG A 294 8.38 12.72 -11.55
CA ARG A 294 8.55 11.68 -12.57
C ARG A 294 7.79 10.37 -12.26
N GLU A 295 7.75 9.95 -10.99
CA GLU A 295 7.09 8.71 -10.58
C GLU A 295 5.57 8.89 -10.49
N ARG A 296 5.13 10.06 -10.02
CA ARG A 296 3.73 10.49 -10.01
C ARG A 296 3.18 10.52 -11.43
N ASP A 297 3.89 11.17 -12.35
CA ASP A 297 3.53 11.25 -13.75
C ASP A 297 3.43 9.85 -14.39
N ALA A 298 4.43 8.99 -14.16
CA ALA A 298 4.40 7.62 -14.66
C ALA A 298 3.24 6.78 -14.07
N MET A 299 2.88 7.04 -12.81
CA MET A 299 1.71 6.45 -12.17
C MET A 299 0.43 6.91 -12.87
N VAL A 300 0.23 8.22 -13.02
CA VAL A 300 -0.94 8.82 -13.70
C VAL A 300 -1.07 8.34 -15.14
N ASP A 301 0.03 8.32 -15.91
CA ASP A 301 0.05 7.83 -17.29
C ASP A 301 -0.32 6.34 -17.39
N CYS A 302 0.04 5.54 -16.38
CA CYS A 302 -0.37 4.13 -16.31
C CYS A 302 -1.87 4.00 -16.01
N MET A 303 -2.39 4.81 -15.09
CA MET A 303 -3.81 4.84 -14.75
C MET A 303 -4.68 5.24 -15.94
N ILE A 304 -4.31 6.31 -16.66
CA ILE A 304 -5.02 6.77 -17.85
C ILE A 304 -5.06 5.67 -18.91
N ARG A 305 -3.95 4.95 -19.16
CA ARG A 305 -3.92 3.82 -20.11
C ARG A 305 -4.80 2.65 -19.68
N ASP A 306 -4.87 2.34 -18.39
CA ASP A 306 -5.74 1.28 -17.86
C ASP A 306 -7.23 1.62 -17.95
N LEU A 307 -7.56 2.90 -17.94
CA LEU A 307 -8.93 3.40 -18.13
C LEU A 307 -9.31 3.46 -19.61
N LYS A 308 -8.37 3.83 -20.50
CA LYS A 308 -8.59 3.81 -21.96
C LYS A 308 -8.73 2.40 -22.53
N HIS A 309 -8.12 1.41 -21.88
CA HIS A 309 -8.12 0.01 -22.33
C HIS A 309 -8.48 -0.97 -21.19
N PRO A 310 -9.72 -0.95 -20.67
CA PRO A 310 -10.13 -1.80 -19.56
C PRO A 310 -10.12 -3.31 -19.92
N ILE A 311 -9.91 -4.19 -18.93
CA ILE A 311 -10.15 -5.65 -19.09
C ILE A 311 -11.47 -5.96 -18.38
N HIS A 312 -12.46 -6.35 -19.16
CA HIS A 312 -13.80 -6.71 -18.68
C HIS A 312 -14.00 -8.23 -18.74
N ASP A 313 -14.75 -8.78 -17.79
CA ASP A 313 -15.31 -10.12 -17.94
C ASP A 313 -16.54 -10.00 -18.83
N GLU A 314 -16.42 -10.41 -20.10
CA GLU A 314 -17.53 -10.28 -21.08
C GLU A 314 -18.78 -11.05 -20.65
N ALA A 315 -18.66 -12.03 -19.74
CA ALA A 315 -19.80 -12.78 -19.22
C ALA A 315 -20.56 -12.07 -18.09
N MET A 316 -20.03 -10.98 -17.53
CA MET A 316 -20.60 -10.29 -16.36
C MET A 316 -20.75 -8.77 -16.52
N ILE A 317 -20.62 -8.24 -17.75
CA ILE A 317 -20.68 -6.80 -17.99
C ILE A 317 -21.56 -6.46 -19.19
N GLU A 318 -22.57 -5.60 -19.00
CA GLU A 318 -23.11 -4.78 -20.08
C GLU A 318 -22.14 -3.61 -20.36
N LYS A 319 -21.43 -3.68 -21.49
CA LYS A 319 -20.25 -2.84 -21.81
C LYS A 319 -20.50 -1.33 -21.82
N ALA A 320 -21.75 -0.87 -21.94
CA ALA A 320 -22.08 0.54 -22.12
C ALA A 320 -21.88 1.41 -20.86
N ASN A 321 -22.13 0.87 -19.65
CA ASN A 321 -22.28 1.70 -18.44
C ASN A 321 -21.07 1.67 -17.50
N ALA A 322 -20.19 0.66 -17.61
CA ALA A 322 -18.85 0.71 -17.01
C ALA A 322 -18.04 1.93 -17.52
N GLY A 323 -18.34 2.38 -18.74
CA GLY A 323 -17.73 3.54 -19.37
C GLY A 323 -17.90 4.84 -18.57
N ARG A 324 -19.04 5.09 -17.91
CA ARG A 324 -19.28 6.37 -17.19
C ARG A 324 -18.34 6.55 -15.98
N ALA A 325 -18.20 5.51 -15.16
CA ALA A 325 -17.29 5.52 -14.01
C ALA A 325 -15.82 5.65 -14.46
N GLU A 326 -15.46 4.95 -15.54
CA GLU A 326 -14.11 5.02 -16.11
C GLU A 326 -13.83 6.40 -16.74
N GLN A 327 -14.84 7.01 -17.37
CA GLN A 327 -14.78 8.36 -17.92
C GLN A 327 -14.58 9.41 -16.83
N GLU A 328 -15.25 9.29 -15.68
CA GLU A 328 -15.05 10.21 -14.55
C GLU A 328 -13.62 10.14 -14.00
N TRP A 329 -13.09 8.93 -13.82
CA TRP A 329 -11.69 8.74 -13.44
C TRP A 329 -10.73 9.29 -14.48
N LEU A 330 -11.01 9.08 -15.76
CA LEU A 330 -10.19 9.55 -16.86
C LEU A 330 -10.17 11.08 -16.93
N ILE A 331 -11.32 11.75 -16.83
CA ILE A 331 -11.43 13.21 -16.80
C ILE A 331 -10.66 13.77 -15.60
N ALA A 332 -10.83 13.17 -14.41
CA ALA A 332 -10.14 13.62 -13.20
C ALA A 332 -8.62 13.48 -13.37
N LEU A 333 -8.12 12.35 -13.88
CA LEU A 333 -6.69 12.14 -14.07
C LEU A 333 -6.08 12.99 -15.18
N GLU A 334 -6.78 13.16 -16.30
CA GLU A 334 -6.33 14.02 -17.41
C GLU A 334 -6.24 15.48 -16.97
N SER A 335 -7.14 15.94 -16.08
CA SER A 335 -7.07 17.29 -15.48
C SER A 335 -5.82 17.54 -14.63
N ILE A 336 -5.21 16.49 -14.08
CA ILE A 336 -3.97 16.59 -13.29
C ILE A 336 -2.74 16.48 -14.18
N ALA A 337 -2.83 15.66 -15.23
CA ALA A 337 -1.71 15.39 -16.11
C ALA A 337 -1.32 16.62 -16.95
N ASP A 338 -2.24 17.58 -17.13
CA ASP A 338 -2.09 18.75 -18.02
C ASP A 338 -1.63 18.37 -19.45
N ARG A 339 -1.87 17.11 -19.85
CA ARG A 339 -1.48 16.55 -21.15
C ARG A 339 -2.31 15.34 -21.52
N SER A 340 -2.62 15.21 -22.80
CA SER A 340 -3.15 13.97 -23.37
C SER A 340 -2.04 12.93 -23.45
N VAL A 341 -2.17 11.80 -22.76
CA VAL A 341 -1.25 10.67 -22.90
C VAL A 341 -1.30 10.16 -24.34
N GLY A 342 -0.18 10.27 -25.05
CA GLY A 342 -0.05 9.96 -26.47
C GLY A 342 -0.32 8.49 -26.81
N HIS A 343 -0.85 8.25 -28.00
CA HIS A 343 -1.16 6.91 -28.52
C HIS A 343 0.13 6.18 -28.91
N ALA A 344 0.18 4.86 -28.70
CA ALA A 344 1.31 4.04 -29.08
C ALA A 344 1.52 4.08 -30.60
N ALA A 345 2.74 4.44 -31.03
CA ALA A 345 3.15 4.40 -32.43
C ALA A 345 3.44 2.95 -32.87
N THR A 346 2.98 2.59 -34.06
CA THR A 346 3.35 1.34 -34.73
C THR A 346 4.73 1.49 -35.37
N ASN A 347 5.67 0.61 -35.05
CA ASN A 347 6.92 0.44 -35.79
C ASN A 347 6.80 -0.77 -36.72
N ASP A 348 7.51 -0.75 -37.85
CA ASP A 348 7.39 -1.75 -38.95
C ASP A 348 7.71 -3.21 -38.57
N THR A 349 8.17 -3.48 -37.34
CA THR A 349 8.61 -4.81 -36.88
C THR A 349 7.72 -5.44 -35.79
N GLY A 350 6.65 -4.78 -35.33
CA GLY A 350 5.77 -5.32 -34.29
C GLY A 350 4.73 -4.32 -33.79
N ARG A 351 3.65 -4.82 -33.17
CA ARG A 351 2.64 -3.94 -32.54
C ARG A 351 3.00 -3.68 -31.09
N ILE A 352 2.82 -2.45 -30.64
CA ILE A 352 2.95 -2.09 -29.22
C ILE A 352 1.57 -2.11 -28.60
N CYS A 353 1.41 -2.83 -27.49
CA CYS A 353 0.15 -2.81 -26.76
C CYS A 353 -0.08 -1.39 -26.18
N PRO A 354 -1.18 -0.70 -26.52
CA PRO A 354 -1.45 0.65 -26.03
C PRO A 354 -1.68 0.71 -24.52
N ARG A 355 -1.97 -0.44 -23.88
CA ARG A 355 -2.10 -0.55 -22.42
C ARG A 355 -0.77 -0.80 -21.72
N CYS A 356 -0.16 -1.98 -21.93
CA CYS A 356 1.05 -2.38 -21.20
C CYS A 356 2.36 -1.89 -21.83
N LEU A 357 2.31 -1.32 -23.04
CA LEU A 357 3.46 -0.88 -23.85
C LEU A 357 4.47 -1.97 -24.16
N GLN A 358 4.08 -3.25 -24.03
CA GLN A 358 4.90 -4.37 -24.46
C GLN A 358 4.76 -4.57 -25.96
N LEU A 359 5.86 -4.99 -26.57
CA LEU A 359 5.91 -5.37 -27.97
C LEU A 359 5.28 -6.76 -28.13
N TYR A 360 4.39 -6.94 -29.10
CA TYR A 360 3.78 -8.23 -29.41
C TYR A 360 3.72 -8.48 -30.92
N GLU A 361 3.59 -9.75 -31.29
CA GLU A 361 3.57 -10.18 -32.70
C GLU A 361 2.34 -9.66 -33.45
N LEU A 362 2.53 -9.29 -34.72
CA LEU A 362 1.53 -8.63 -35.59
C LEU A 362 0.20 -9.39 -35.73
N ASN A 363 0.18 -10.72 -35.54
CA ASN A 363 -0.98 -11.57 -35.76
C ASN A 363 -1.79 -11.92 -34.50
N ALA A 364 -1.38 -11.46 -33.31
CA ALA A 364 -2.11 -11.75 -32.09
C ALA A 364 -3.36 -10.84 -31.95
N LYS A 365 -4.54 -11.45 -31.79
CA LYS A 365 -5.81 -10.74 -31.50
C LYS A 365 -5.89 -10.20 -30.06
N GLU A 366 -4.97 -10.64 -29.21
CA GLU A 366 -4.95 -10.36 -27.78
C GLU A 366 -3.50 -10.21 -27.32
N CYS A 367 -3.23 -9.24 -26.44
CA CYS A 367 -1.89 -9.06 -25.88
C CYS A 367 -1.57 -10.21 -24.91
N PRO A 368 -0.47 -10.96 -25.07
CA PRO A 368 -0.14 -12.10 -24.20
C PRO A 368 0.15 -11.69 -22.74
N ASP A 369 0.61 -10.45 -22.52
CA ASP A 369 0.98 -9.96 -21.19
C ASP A 369 -0.20 -9.40 -20.40
N CYS A 370 -1.15 -8.75 -21.08
CA CYS A 370 -2.25 -8.05 -20.42
C CYS A 370 -3.64 -8.46 -20.88
N LEU A 371 -3.78 -9.39 -21.82
CA LEU A 371 -5.05 -9.96 -22.27
C LEU A 371 -6.04 -8.93 -22.84
N VAL A 372 -5.55 -7.75 -23.22
CA VAL A 372 -6.34 -6.75 -23.95
C VAL A 372 -6.51 -7.22 -25.39
N ARG A 373 -7.77 -7.27 -25.84
CA ARG A 373 -8.13 -7.56 -27.23
C ARG A 373 -8.11 -6.27 -28.06
N PHE A 374 -7.66 -6.37 -29.32
CA PHE A 374 -7.51 -5.24 -30.26
C PHE A 374 -8.42 -5.36 -31.47
#